data_AF-A0A090RKS4-F1
#
_entry.id   AF-A0A090RKS4-F1
#
_cell.length_a   1.000
_cell.length_b   1.000
_cell.length_c   1.000
_cell.angle_alpha   90.00
_cell.angle_beta   90.00
_cell.angle_gamma   90.00
#
_symmetry.space_group_name_H-M   'P 1'
#
loop_
_entity.id
_entity.type
_entity.pdbx_description
1 polymer ?
#
loop_
_entity_poly.entity_id
_entity_poly.type
_entity_poly.pdbx_seq_one_letter_code
_entity_poly.pdbx_strand_id
1 'polypeptide(L)' 'MAKPHAADAAYSVAEEVANSVTHGIGMLFGIVGLVLLLVQAVDAKLMY' A
#
# COMPACT_ATOMS: atom_id res chain seq x y z
N MET A 1 -10.10 7.68 33.02
CA MET A 1 -8.68 7.41 33.29
C MET A 1 -7.92 7.67 32.00
N ALA A 2 -7.12 8.72 31.94
CA ALA A 2 -6.31 9.02 30.75
C ALA A 2 -5.23 7.94 30.63
N LYS A 3 -5.22 7.19 29.52
CA LYS A 3 -4.14 6.25 29.23
C LYS A 3 -2.87 7.09 29.06
N PRO A 4 -1.79 6.81 29.82
CA PRO A 4 -0.58 7.59 29.67
C PRO A 4 -0.14 7.40 28.22
N HIS A 5 -0.10 8.50 27.46
CA HIS A 5 0.74 8.55 26.28
C HIS A 5 2.14 8.40 26.84
N ALA A 6 2.62 7.15 26.85
CA ALA A 6 4.04 6.87 26.95
C ALA A 6 4.68 7.87 25.98
N ALA A 7 5.60 8.67 26.52
CA ALA A 7 6.18 9.85 25.91
C ALA A 7 6.26 9.74 24.39
N ASP A 8 5.99 10.85 23.69
CA ASP A 8 6.34 11.05 22.29
C ASP A 8 7.82 10.69 22.08
N ALA A 9 8.11 9.40 21.92
CA ALA A 9 9.38 8.90 21.48
C ALA A 9 9.49 9.49 20.10
N ALA A 10 10.41 10.45 19.93
CA ALA A 10 10.55 11.23 18.72
C ALA A 10 10.32 10.33 17.51
N TYR A 11 9.32 10.68 16.69
CA TYR A 11 8.93 9.93 15.51
C TYR A 11 10.19 9.46 14.77
N SER A 12 10.37 8.15 14.70
CA SER A 12 11.65 7.57 14.34
C SER A 12 11.78 7.47 12.83
N VAL A 13 12.99 7.70 12.32
CA VAL A 13 13.35 7.40 10.93
C VAL A 13 13.03 5.94 10.58
N ALA A 14 13.14 5.02 11.54
CA ALA A 14 12.75 3.62 11.32
C ALA A 14 11.24 3.46 11.06
N GLU A 15 10.40 4.27 11.72
CA GLU A 15 8.95 4.28 11.52
C GLU A 15 8.57 4.88 10.16
N GLU A 16 9.26 5.94 9.73
CA GLU A 16 9.11 6.53 8.39
C GLU A 16 9.47 5.54 7.28
N VAL A 17 10.58 4.80 7.45
CA VAL A 17 11.00 3.76 6.52
C VAL A 17 9.97 2.64 6.48
N ALA A 18 9.47 2.18 7.63
CA ALA A 18 8.45 1.15 7.67
C ALA A 18 7.14 1.61 6.98
N ASN A 19 6.69 2.84 7.23
CA ASN A 19 5.50 3.40 6.61
C ASN A 19 5.65 3.54 5.09
N SER A 20 6.77 4.08 4.62
CA SER A 20 7.02 4.27 3.19
C SER A 20 7.17 2.94 2.43
N VAL A 21 7.85 1.95 3.01
CA VAL A 21 8.00 0.61 2.40
C VAL A 21 6.65 -0.10 2.31
N THR A 22 5.86 -0.12 3.39
CA THR A 22 4.55 -0.80 3.39
C THR A 22 3.57 -0.15 2.42
N HIS A 23 3.51 1.19 2.37
CA HIS A 23 2.68 1.91 1.41
C HIS A 23 3.17 1.73 -0.03
N GLY A 24 4.49 1.81 -0.26
CA GLY A 24 5.09 1.63 -1.59
C GLY A 24 4.81 0.23 -2.16
N ILE A 25 4.94 -0.82 -1.33
CA ILE A 25 4.60 -2.18 -1.72
C ILE A 25 3.10 -2.30 -2.05
N GLY A 26 2.23 -1.75 -1.20
CA GLY A 26 0.78 -1.73 -1.45
C GLY A 26 0.41 -1.02 -2.74
N MET A 27 1.05 0.11 -3.04
CA MET A 27 0.88 0.85 -4.29
C MET A 27 1.29 0.00 -5.51
N LEU A 28 2.46 -0.66 -5.46
CA LEU A 28 2.94 -1.50 -6.56
C LEU A 28 2.01 -2.68 -6.82
N PHE A 29 1.57 -3.39 -5.78
CA PHE A 29 0.59 -4.47 -5.93
C PHE A 29 -0.74 -3.97 -6.48
N GLY A 30 -1.21 -2.79 -6.07
CA GLY A 30 -2.41 -2.17 -6.60
C GLY A 30 -2.31 -1.87 -8.09
N ILE A 31 -1.18 -1.31 -8.55
CA ILE A 31 -0.93 -1.02 -9.96
C ILE A 31 -0.87 -2.32 -10.77
N VAL A 32 -0.08 -3.31 -10.33
CA VAL A 32 0.04 -4.59 -11.03
C VAL A 32 -1.32 -5.29 -11.11
N GLY A 33 -2.06 -5.35 -10.00
CA GLY A 33 -3.40 -5.94 -9.97
C GLY A 33 -4.36 -5.24 -10.91
N LEU A 34 -4.37 -3.91 -10.94
CA LEU A 34 -5.20 -3.13 -11.87
C LEU A 34 -4.83 -3.42 -13.32
N VAL A 35 -3.54 -3.45 -13.68
CA VAL A 35 -3.09 -3.77 -15.03
C VAL A 35 -3.52 -5.18 -15.44
N LEU A 36 -3.37 -6.18 -14.57
CA LEU A 36 -3.82 -7.55 -14.84
C LEU A 36 -5.33 -7.62 -15.09
N LEU A 37 -6.13 -6.90 -14.30
CA LEU A 37 -7.57 -6.83 -14.49
C LEU A 37 -7.96 -6.13 -15.80
N LEU A 38 -7.26 -5.06 -16.18
CA LEU A 38 -7.49 -4.36 -17.44
C LEU A 38 -7.14 -5.24 -18.65
N VAL A 39 -6.00 -5.94 -18.61
CA VAL A 39 -5.60 -6.89 -19.65
C VAL A 39 -6.65 -7.99 -19.78
N GLN A 40 -7.04 -8.61 -18.66
CA GLN A 40 -8.12 -9.61 -18.63
C GLN A 40 -9.43 -9.07 -19.23
N ALA A 41 -9.83 -7.85 -18.90
CA ALA A 41 -11.06 -7.26 -19.42
C ALA A 41 -11.00 -6.98 -20.92
N VAL A 42 -9.85 -6.49 -21.41
CA VAL A 42 -9.63 -6.22 -22.84
C VAL A 42 -9.59 -7.54 -23.63
N ASP A 43 -8.85 -8.54 -23.16
CA ASP A 43 -8.77 -9.86 -23.79
C ASP A 43 -10.14 -10.55 -23.80
N ALA A 44 -10.88 -10.53 -22.69
CA ALA A 44 -12.24 -11.05 -22.63
C ALA A 44 -13.17 -10.35 -23.64
N LYS A 45 -13.08 -9.02 -23.78
CA LYS A 45 -13.87 -8.27 -24.77
C LYS A 45 -13.50 -8.64 -26.21
N LEU A 46 -12.22 -8.93 -26.50
CA LEU A 46 -11.74 -9.30 -27.84
C LEU A 46 -12.10 -10.73 -28.25
N MET A 47 -12.44 -11.59 -27.28
CA MET A 47 -12.84 -12.99 -27.50
C MET A 47 -14.36 -13.18 -27.71
N TYR A 48 -15.18 -12.13 -27.63
CA TYR A 48 -16.62 -12.10 -27.95
C TYR A 48 -16.89 -11.23 -29.18
#